data_AF-A0A0N4Y9I7-F1
#
_entry.id   AF-A0A0N4Y9I7-F1
#
_cell.length_a   1.000
_cell.length_b   1.000
_cell.length_c   1.000
_cell.angle_alpha   90.00
_cell.angle_beta   90.00
_cell.angle_gamma   90.00
#
_symmetry.space_group_name_H-M   'P 1'
#
loop_
_entity.id
_entity.type
_entity.pdbx_description
1 polymer ?
#
loop_
_entity_poly.entity_id
_entity_poly.type
_entity_poly.pdbx_seq_one_letter_code
_entity_poly.pdbx_strand_id
1 'polypeptide(L)'
;MPVHGAVLSIEERAKIRALKNVGFSIRAIARQLGRLHGCIDRFPKNSEEYPNAHAAGRQHTLSSQDRLASNSTLSVNQIRSEMGLIASGTVIWRSIRSNQYILREATQKTPRFTNDHRLARLEFAWESMTTLWDKVIFTDEKKFNLNGPYGYRLPIGLAPTQPHPSTGLADLFSLLQPDGEPVGHRSQASVRK
;
A
#
# COMPACT_ATOMS: atom_id res chain seq x y z
N MET A 1 6.05 -3.26 -46.33
CA MET A 1 6.68 -4.33 -45.52
C MET A 1 5.72 -4.70 -44.39
N PRO A 2 5.47 -5.99 -44.10
CA PRO A 2 4.58 -6.38 -43.02
C PRO A 2 5.13 -5.96 -41.65
N VAL A 3 4.24 -5.56 -40.74
CA VAL A 3 4.62 -5.07 -39.40
C VAL A 3 5.01 -6.26 -38.51
N HIS A 4 6.21 -6.21 -37.93
CA HIS A 4 6.75 -7.21 -37.00
C HIS A 4 6.65 -6.77 -35.54
N GLY A 5 6.48 -7.72 -34.61
CA GLY A 5 6.64 -7.51 -33.16
C GLY A 5 5.51 -6.78 -32.42
N ALA A 6 4.63 -6.06 -33.12
CA ALA A 6 3.50 -5.38 -32.49
C ALA A 6 2.33 -6.34 -32.19
N VAL A 7 1.77 -6.22 -30.99
CA VAL A 7 0.55 -6.91 -30.56
C VAL A 7 -0.63 -6.54 -31.48
N LEU A 8 -1.50 -7.50 -31.79
CA LEU A 8 -2.74 -7.25 -32.55
C LEU A 8 -3.65 -6.27 -31.81
N SER A 9 -4.09 -5.23 -32.50
CA SER A 9 -5.08 -4.29 -31.97
C SER A 9 -6.45 -4.96 -31.79
N ILE A 10 -7.30 -4.36 -30.95
CA ILE A 10 -8.66 -4.86 -30.71
C ILE A 10 -9.44 -5.01 -32.02
N GLU A 11 -9.30 -4.03 -32.93
CA GLU A 11 -9.94 -4.04 -34.25
C GLU A 11 -9.41 -5.14 -35.15
N GLU A 12 -8.09 -5.35 -35.18
CA GLU A 12 -7.46 -6.41 -35.98
C GLU A 12 -7.94 -7.78 -35.50
N ARG A 13 -8.05 -8.00 -34.19
CA ARG A 13 -8.60 -9.25 -33.62
C ARG A 13 -10.05 -9.48 -34.05
N ALA A 14 -10.89 -8.43 -34.04
CA ALA A 14 -12.28 -8.52 -34.47
C ALA A 14 -12.38 -8.87 -35.97
N LYS A 15 -11.57 -8.21 -36.81
CA LYS A 15 -11.49 -8.50 -38.26
C LYS A 15 -11.03 -9.94 -38.52
N ILE A 16 -10.03 -10.43 -37.79
CA ILE A 16 -9.56 -11.83 -37.91
C ILE A 16 -10.67 -12.81 -37.57
N ARG A 17 -11.43 -12.57 -36.49
CA ARG A 17 -12.60 -13.40 -36.13
C ARG A 17 -13.64 -13.42 -37.25
N ALA A 18 -14.04 -12.25 -37.73
CA ALA A 18 -15.03 -12.13 -38.79
C ALA A 18 -14.59 -12.89 -40.05
N LEU A 19 -13.34 -12.69 -40.51
CA LEU A 19 -12.82 -13.31 -41.72
C LEU A 19 -12.62 -14.83 -41.56
N LYS A 20 -12.24 -15.29 -40.36
CA LYS A 20 -12.10 -16.72 -40.07
C LYS A 20 -13.45 -17.43 -40.03
N ASN A 21 -14.49 -16.79 -39.52
CA ASN A 21 -15.86 -17.31 -39.54
C ASN A 21 -16.41 -17.43 -40.97
N VAL A 22 -16.01 -16.54 -41.87
CA VAL A 22 -16.38 -16.58 -43.29
C VAL A 22 -15.54 -17.62 -44.07
N GLY A 23 -14.52 -18.23 -43.46
CA GLY A 23 -13.71 -19.28 -44.07
C GLY A 23 -12.53 -18.78 -44.90
N PHE A 24 -12.10 -17.53 -44.74
CA PHE A 24 -10.89 -17.04 -45.42
C PHE A 24 -9.63 -17.76 -44.94
N SER A 25 -8.71 -18.01 -45.86
CA SER A 25 -7.40 -18.58 -45.52
C SER A 25 -6.56 -17.59 -44.70
N ILE A 26 -5.72 -18.10 -43.81
CA ILE A 26 -4.83 -17.30 -42.95
C ILE A 26 -3.95 -16.36 -43.78
N ARG A 27 -3.46 -16.81 -44.95
CA ARG A 27 -2.65 -15.99 -45.87
C ARG A 27 -3.44 -14.83 -46.49
N ALA A 28 -4.72 -15.04 -46.81
CA ALA A 28 -5.58 -13.98 -47.34
C ALA A 28 -5.85 -12.92 -46.26
N ILE A 29 -6.16 -13.36 -45.04
CA ILE A 29 -6.35 -12.47 -43.88
C ILE A 29 -5.06 -11.66 -43.60
N ALA A 30 -3.90 -12.31 -43.69
CA ALA A 30 -2.59 -11.67 -43.52
C ALA A 30 -2.34 -10.56 -44.53
N ARG A 31 -2.63 -10.82 -45.81
CA ARG A 31 -2.53 -9.81 -46.87
C ARG A 31 -3.50 -8.65 -46.65
N GLN A 32 -4.74 -8.93 -46.23
CA GLN A 32 -5.76 -7.92 -46.01
C GLN A 32 -5.43 -7.01 -44.82
N LEU A 33 -4.79 -7.54 -43.77
CA LEU A 33 -4.38 -6.79 -42.59
C LEU A 33 -2.96 -6.22 -42.67
N GLY A 34 -2.20 -6.53 -43.73
CA GLY A 34 -0.79 -6.14 -43.84
C GLY A 34 0.11 -6.76 -42.75
N ARG A 35 -0.30 -7.89 -42.17
CA ARG A 35 0.40 -8.58 -41.08
C ARG A 35 1.12 -9.82 -41.57
N LEU A 36 2.12 -10.27 -40.82
CA LEU A 36 2.79 -11.54 -41.09
C LEU A 36 1.81 -12.71 -40.88
N HIS A 37 1.80 -13.68 -41.80
CA HIS A 37 0.93 -14.85 -41.68
C HIS A 37 1.05 -15.57 -40.32
N GLY A 38 2.28 -15.76 -39.82
CA GLY A 38 2.53 -16.40 -38.54
C GLY A 38 2.04 -15.60 -37.31
N CYS A 39 1.68 -14.34 -37.47
CA CYS A 39 1.05 -13.54 -36.42
C CYS A 39 -0.43 -13.93 -36.26
N ILE A 40 -1.13 -14.15 -37.37
CA ILE A 40 -2.53 -14.62 -37.39
C ILE A 40 -2.62 -16.10 -37.05
N ASP A 41 -1.63 -16.89 -37.45
CA ASP A 41 -1.58 -18.32 -37.12
C ASP A 41 -1.42 -18.57 -35.61
N ARG A 42 -0.61 -17.75 -34.93
CA ARG A 42 -0.44 -17.75 -33.47
C ARG A 42 -1.62 -17.13 -32.71
N PHE A 43 -2.59 -16.55 -33.40
CA PHE A 43 -3.77 -15.97 -32.74
C PHE A 43 -4.62 -17.09 -32.13
N PRO A 44 -4.83 -17.11 -30.81
CA PRO A 44 -5.55 -18.19 -30.13
C PRO A 44 -7.00 -18.24 -30.60
N LYS A 45 -7.58 -19.45 -30.55
CA LYS A 45 -8.98 -19.68 -30.92
C LYS A 45 -9.96 -18.98 -29.95
N ASN A 46 -9.56 -18.80 -28.69
CA ASN A 46 -10.34 -18.12 -27.65
C ASN A 46 -9.81 -16.68 -27.48
N SER A 47 -10.50 -15.71 -28.09
CA SER A 47 -10.02 -14.35 -28.39
C SER A 47 -10.18 -13.31 -27.28
N GLU A 48 -10.95 -13.58 -26.23
CA GLU A 48 -11.22 -12.59 -25.17
C GLU A 48 -9.94 -12.22 -24.39
N GLU A 49 -9.01 -13.17 -24.30
CA GLU A 49 -7.83 -13.19 -23.43
C GLU A 49 -6.51 -12.91 -24.19
N TYR A 50 -6.55 -12.19 -25.31
CA TYR A 50 -5.34 -11.79 -26.02
C TYR A 50 -4.94 -10.36 -25.61
N PRO A 51 -3.69 -10.05 -25.18
CA PRO A 51 -2.50 -10.88 -25.03
C PRO A 51 -2.22 -11.30 -23.56
N ASN A 52 -2.57 -12.50 -23.14
CA ASN A 52 -2.44 -12.89 -21.72
C ASN A 52 -1.05 -13.31 -21.23
N ALA A 53 -0.01 -13.29 -22.07
CA ALA A 53 1.35 -13.52 -21.58
C ALA A 53 1.93 -12.21 -21.07
N HIS A 54 1.64 -11.85 -19.82
CA HIS A 54 2.51 -10.93 -19.10
C HIS A 54 3.90 -11.55 -19.10
N ALA A 55 4.85 -10.92 -19.80
CA ALA A 55 6.24 -11.32 -19.69
C ALA A 55 6.60 -11.20 -18.20
N ALA A 56 7.00 -12.31 -17.59
CA ALA A 56 7.50 -12.28 -16.22
C ALA A 56 8.59 -11.20 -16.20
N GLY A 57 8.36 -10.15 -15.41
CA GLY A 57 9.28 -9.05 -15.29
C GLY A 57 10.65 -9.54 -14.83
N ARG A 58 11.67 -8.71 -15.00
CA ARG A 58 13.00 -9.02 -14.49
C ARG A 58 12.93 -9.27 -12.99
N GLN A 59 13.40 -10.44 -12.56
CA GLN A 59 13.45 -10.82 -11.15
C GLN A 59 14.31 -9.82 -10.37
N HIS A 60 13.81 -9.40 -9.20
CA HIS A 60 14.52 -8.47 -8.31
C HIS A 60 15.51 -9.24 -7.43
N THR A 61 16.74 -8.73 -7.33
CA THR A 61 17.86 -9.39 -6.64
C THR A 61 17.83 -9.22 -5.10
N LEU A 62 16.88 -8.47 -4.52
CA LEU A 62 17.06 -7.81 -3.20
C LEU A 62 16.00 -8.13 -2.14
N SER A 63 15.78 -9.41 -1.80
CA SER A 63 14.72 -9.81 -0.84
C SER A 63 15.04 -9.56 0.65
N SER A 64 16.31 -9.51 1.07
CA SER A 64 16.68 -9.54 2.50
C SER A 64 16.87 -8.16 3.15
N GLN A 65 16.93 -7.09 2.36
CA GLN A 65 17.21 -5.73 2.82
C GLN A 65 16.07 -5.11 3.62
N ASP A 66 14.84 -5.47 3.27
CA ASP A 66 13.63 -4.93 3.89
C ASP A 66 13.58 -5.20 5.40
N ARG A 67 14.09 -6.35 5.83
CA ARG A 67 14.16 -6.72 7.26
C ARG A 67 15.10 -5.81 8.04
N LEU A 68 16.26 -5.49 7.45
CA LEU A 68 17.22 -4.55 8.06
C LEU A 68 16.68 -3.12 8.05
N ALA A 69 16.02 -2.72 6.97
CA ALA A 69 15.40 -1.40 6.84
C ALA A 69 14.24 -1.19 7.81
N SER A 70 13.48 -2.25 8.14
CA SER A 70 12.38 -2.21 9.10
C SER A 70 12.84 -2.16 10.55
N ASN A 71 13.92 -2.88 10.90
CA ASN A 71 14.38 -3.04 12.28
C ASN A 71 15.39 -1.96 12.72
N SER A 72 15.79 -1.05 11.81
CA SER A 72 16.85 -0.08 12.07
C SER A 72 16.53 1.30 11.49
N THR A 73 17.24 2.32 11.98
CA THR A 73 17.17 3.70 11.48
C THR A 73 18.28 4.02 10.47
N LEU A 74 18.90 2.98 9.90
CA LEU A 74 20.04 3.12 9.00
C LEU A 74 19.67 3.86 7.71
N SER A 75 20.66 4.55 7.17
CA SER A 75 20.60 5.11 5.83
C SER A 75 20.77 4.02 4.77
N VAL A 76 20.32 4.31 3.55
CA VAL A 76 20.45 3.39 2.40
C VAL A 76 21.90 2.98 2.15
N ASN A 77 22.86 3.89 2.33
CA ASN A 77 24.28 3.60 2.14
C ASN A 77 24.84 2.70 3.24
N GLN A 78 24.38 2.86 4.48
CA GLN A 78 24.73 1.97 5.58
C GLN A 78 24.14 0.57 5.39
N ILE A 79 22.87 0.47 4.98
CA ILE A 79 22.22 -0.79 4.60
C ILE A 79 23.02 -1.48 3.48
N ARG A 80 23.48 -0.71 2.48
CA ARG A 80 24.31 -1.23 1.40
C ARG A 80 25.62 -1.82 1.90
N SER A 81 26.33 -1.12 2.78
CA SER A 81 27.62 -1.58 3.32
C SER A 81 27.45 -2.79 4.24
N GLU A 82 26.42 -2.79 5.09
CA GLU A 82 26.18 -3.86 6.05
C GLU A 82 25.77 -5.16 5.37
N MET A 83 24.98 -5.08 4.31
CA MET A 83 24.53 -6.23 3.52
C MET A 83 25.51 -6.61 2.39
N GLY A 84 26.61 -5.87 2.20
CA GLY A 84 27.60 -6.14 1.16
C GLY A 84 27.05 -6.10 -0.27
N LEU A 85 26.11 -5.20 -0.57
CA LEU A 85 25.36 -5.22 -1.83
C LEU A 85 26.08 -4.48 -2.94
N ILE A 86 26.16 -5.11 -4.12
CA ILE A 86 26.72 -4.53 -5.35
C ILE A 86 25.72 -3.57 -6.04
N ALA A 87 24.47 -3.50 -5.54
CA ALA A 87 23.44 -2.63 -6.09
C ALA A 87 23.66 -1.14 -5.76
N SER A 88 23.17 -0.25 -6.62
CA SER A 88 23.20 1.19 -6.35
C SER A 88 22.24 1.55 -5.22
N GLY A 89 22.55 2.64 -4.49
CA GLY A 89 21.69 3.14 -3.41
C GLY A 89 20.26 3.42 -3.89
N THR A 90 20.08 3.93 -5.11
CA THR A 90 18.75 4.17 -5.69
C THR A 90 17.94 2.88 -5.86
N VAL A 91 18.56 1.76 -6.22
CA VAL A 91 17.87 0.48 -6.37
C VAL A 91 17.40 -0.04 -5.00
N ILE A 92 18.26 0.04 -3.99
CA ILE A 92 17.93 -0.32 -2.60
C ILE A 92 16.79 0.56 -2.08
N TRP A 93 16.86 1.87 -2.31
CA TRP A 93 15.81 2.81 -1.92
C TRP A 93 14.47 2.51 -2.60
N ARG A 94 14.47 2.20 -3.92
CA ARG A 94 13.25 1.80 -4.64
C ARG A 94 12.67 0.50 -4.10
N SER A 95 13.52 -0.46 -3.76
CA SER A 95 13.11 -1.74 -3.15
C SER A 95 12.39 -1.48 -1.82
N ILE A 96 13.03 -0.74 -0.91
CA ILE A 96 12.47 -0.40 0.41
C ILE A 96 11.17 0.39 0.26
N ARG A 97 11.12 1.36 -0.66
CA ARG A 97 9.93 2.19 -0.89
C ARG A 97 8.77 1.44 -1.56
N SER A 98 9.07 0.37 -2.30
CA SER A 98 8.03 -0.47 -2.91
C SER A 98 7.28 -1.33 -1.89
N ASN A 99 7.87 -1.54 -0.71
CA ASN A 99 7.28 -2.33 0.36
C ASN A 99 6.21 -1.49 1.10
N GLN A 100 4.95 -1.93 1.01
CA GLN A 100 3.79 -1.26 1.62
C GLN A 100 3.80 -1.26 3.16
N TYR A 101 4.58 -2.13 3.79
CA TYR A 101 4.64 -2.26 5.24
C TYR A 101 5.71 -1.38 5.89
N ILE A 102 6.62 -0.79 5.09
CA ILE A 102 7.71 0.04 5.61
C ILE A 102 7.39 1.51 5.37
N LEU A 103 6.94 2.19 6.41
CA LEU A 103 6.72 3.63 6.41
C LEU A 103 7.91 4.33 7.09
N ARG A 104 8.53 5.28 6.38
CA ARG A 104 9.57 6.14 6.95
C ARG A 104 8.98 7.49 7.32
N GLU A 105 8.93 7.75 8.61
CA GLU A 105 8.53 9.05 9.15
C GLU A 105 9.73 9.78 9.71
N ALA A 106 9.68 11.11 9.65
CA ALA A 106 10.67 11.94 10.33
C ALA A 106 10.34 11.94 11.83
N THR A 107 11.31 11.53 12.66
CA THR A 107 11.18 11.64 14.11
C THR A 107 10.95 13.10 14.51
N GLN A 108 10.01 13.34 15.43
CA GLN A 108 9.80 14.67 15.99
C GLN A 108 11.08 15.16 16.68
N LYS A 109 11.42 16.43 16.47
CA LYS A 109 12.60 17.02 17.11
C LYS A 109 12.35 17.13 18.61
N THR A 110 13.17 16.46 19.40
CA THR A 110 13.18 16.58 20.86
C THR A 110 14.44 17.31 21.32
N PRO A 111 14.39 18.04 22.45
CA PRO A 111 15.59 18.57 23.09
C PRO A 111 16.61 17.47 23.35
N ARG A 112 17.90 17.82 23.32
CA ARG A 112 18.99 16.86 23.55
C ARG A 112 18.92 16.32 24.98
N PHE A 113 18.79 15.01 25.10
CA PHE A 113 18.72 14.31 26.38
C PHE A 113 20.13 13.82 26.79
N THR A 114 20.81 14.61 27.62
CA THR A 114 22.17 14.33 28.12
C THR A 114 22.16 13.26 29.21
N ASN A 115 23.33 12.75 29.58
CA ASN A 115 23.45 11.78 30.67
C ASN A 115 23.09 12.42 32.02
N ASP A 116 23.45 13.67 32.25
CA ASP A 116 23.11 14.39 33.49
C ASP A 116 21.58 14.50 33.66
N HIS A 117 20.84 14.76 32.57
CA HIS A 117 19.38 14.74 32.60
C HIS A 117 18.81 13.35 32.93
N ARG A 118 19.50 12.26 32.54
CA ARG A 118 19.07 10.90 32.91
C ARG A 118 19.23 10.68 34.40
N LEU A 119 20.38 11.03 34.96
CA LEU A 119 20.66 10.87 36.38
C LEU A 119 19.69 11.68 37.24
N ALA A 120 19.53 12.98 36.94
CA ALA A 120 18.61 13.84 37.69
C ALA A 120 17.15 13.35 37.64
N ARG A 121 16.70 12.82 36.48
CA ARG A 121 15.37 12.21 36.37
C ARG A 121 15.25 10.90 37.17
N LEU A 122 16.32 10.13 37.24
CA LEU A 122 16.36 8.85 37.96
C LEU A 122 16.35 9.09 39.47
N GLU A 123 17.17 10.03 39.94
CA GLU A 123 17.19 10.52 41.33
C GLU A 123 15.81 11.07 41.72
N PHE A 124 15.23 11.96 40.91
CA PHE A 124 13.89 12.46 41.13
C PHE A 124 12.85 11.33 41.21
N ALA A 125 12.92 10.34 40.32
CA ALA A 125 12.01 9.21 40.33
C ALA A 125 12.16 8.38 41.61
N TRP A 126 13.38 8.12 42.07
CA TRP A 126 13.63 7.41 43.33
C TRP A 126 13.10 8.16 44.54
N GLU A 127 13.39 9.45 44.65
CA GLU A 127 12.86 10.29 45.74
C GLU A 127 11.33 10.33 45.72
N SER A 128 10.76 10.41 44.52
CA SER A 128 9.32 10.42 44.27
C SER A 128 8.64 9.05 44.39
N MET A 129 9.35 7.95 44.67
CA MET A 129 8.68 6.67 44.94
C MET A 129 7.95 6.68 46.29
N THR A 130 8.40 7.53 47.22
CA THR A 130 7.88 7.61 48.60
C THR A 130 6.90 8.77 48.81
N THR A 131 6.68 9.59 47.79
CA THR A 131 5.78 10.75 47.87
C THR A 131 4.32 10.32 47.90
N LEU A 132 3.55 10.96 48.78
CA LEU A 132 2.09 10.80 48.84
C LEU A 132 1.44 11.66 47.76
N TRP A 133 1.23 11.08 46.58
CA TRP A 133 0.70 11.77 45.40
C TRP A 133 -0.68 12.41 45.61
N ASP A 134 -1.50 11.90 46.53
CA ASP A 134 -2.82 12.44 46.86
C ASP A 134 -2.78 13.89 47.40
N LYS A 135 -1.62 14.32 47.91
CA LYS A 135 -1.41 15.67 48.45
C LYS A 135 -0.70 16.61 47.46
N VAL A 136 -0.29 16.11 46.30
CA VAL A 136 0.49 16.87 45.31
C VAL A 136 -0.44 17.41 44.24
N ILE A 137 -0.44 18.72 44.05
CA ILE A 137 -1.14 19.38 42.93
C ILE A 137 -0.08 19.82 41.92
N PHE A 138 -0.17 19.31 40.71
CA PHE A 138 0.70 19.73 39.61
C PHE A 138 0.09 20.93 38.88
N THR A 139 0.91 21.94 38.63
CA THR A 139 0.56 23.09 37.80
C THR A 139 1.63 23.26 36.72
N ASP A 140 1.21 23.33 35.47
CA ASP A 140 2.09 23.66 34.34
C ASP A 140 1.43 24.71 33.45
N GLU A 141 2.24 25.56 32.85
CA GLU A 141 1.78 26.61 31.95
C GLU A 141 1.71 26.08 30.53
N LYS A 142 0.48 25.73 30.11
CA LYS A 142 0.22 25.38 28.71
C LYS A 142 -0.29 26.59 27.93
N LYS A 143 0.45 27.01 26.90
CA LYS A 143 -0.09 27.96 25.91
C LYS A 143 -1.22 27.30 25.10
N PHE A 144 -2.41 27.90 25.15
CA PHE A 144 -3.54 27.59 24.28
C PHE A 144 -3.61 28.62 23.15
N ASN A 145 -3.41 28.17 21.92
CA ASN A 145 -3.61 29.02 20.75
C ASN A 145 -5.09 28.96 20.37
N LEU A 146 -5.77 30.12 20.31
CA LEU A 146 -7.18 30.21 19.91
C LEU A 146 -7.39 30.11 18.40
N ASN A 147 -6.30 30.15 17.63
CA ASN A 147 -6.30 29.99 16.18
C ASN A 147 -5.86 28.56 15.87
N GLY A 148 -6.68 27.82 15.12
CA GLY A 148 -6.52 26.39 14.81
C GLY A 148 -5.17 25.96 14.22
N PRO A 149 -5.01 24.67 13.91
CA PRO A 149 -3.75 23.94 14.00
C PRO A 149 -2.60 24.57 13.20
N TYR A 150 -1.51 24.88 13.91
CA TYR A 150 -0.24 25.31 13.34
C TYR A 150 0.37 24.22 12.45
N GLY A 151 0.59 24.55 11.17
CA GLY A 151 1.77 24.05 10.44
C GLY A 151 1.65 22.79 9.59
N TYR A 152 0.49 22.45 9.05
CA TYR A 152 0.46 21.51 7.92
C TYR A 152 1.10 22.18 6.69
N ARG A 153 2.33 21.76 6.35
CA ARG A 153 2.83 21.90 4.98
C ARG A 153 1.94 21.02 4.11
N LEU A 154 0.93 21.62 3.47
CA LEU A 154 0.22 20.94 2.38
C LEU A 154 1.28 20.50 1.36
N PRO A 155 1.41 19.21 1.04
CA PRO A 155 2.22 18.82 -0.10
C PRO A 155 1.63 19.51 -1.33
N ILE A 156 2.45 20.29 -2.01
CA ILE A 156 2.10 20.92 -3.28
C ILE A 156 1.68 19.78 -4.22
N GLY A 157 0.38 19.66 -4.51
CA GLY A 157 -0.12 18.77 -5.56
C GLY A 157 -1.29 17.83 -5.24
N LEU A 158 -1.98 17.91 -4.09
CA LEU A 158 -3.26 17.20 -3.92
C LEU A 158 -4.41 18.18 -3.93
N ALA A 159 -5.16 18.17 -5.03
CA ALA A 159 -6.45 18.86 -5.14
C ALA A 159 -7.38 18.40 -4.00
N PRO A 160 -8.24 19.29 -3.47
CA PRO A 160 -9.19 18.89 -2.45
C PRO A 160 -10.12 17.82 -3.03
N THR A 161 -10.05 16.60 -2.50
CA THR A 161 -11.10 15.61 -2.70
C THR A 161 -12.38 16.20 -2.14
N GLN A 162 -13.39 16.32 -3.00
CA GLN A 162 -14.72 16.79 -2.64
C GLN A 162 -15.22 15.99 -1.42
N PRO A 163 -15.82 16.65 -0.41
CA PRO A 163 -16.39 15.93 0.72
C PRO A 163 -17.52 15.05 0.21
N HIS A 164 -17.40 13.74 0.45
CA HIS A 164 -18.53 12.83 0.34
C HIS A 164 -19.64 13.33 1.28
N PRO A 165 -20.91 13.33 0.86
CA PRO A 165 -22.01 13.79 1.71
C PRO A 165 -22.04 12.93 2.97
N SER A 166 -21.83 13.58 4.10
CA SER A 166 -21.99 12.98 5.42
C SER A 166 -23.45 12.56 5.57
N THR A 167 -23.72 11.26 5.57
CA THR A 167 -24.97 10.71 6.12
C THR A 167 -25.05 11.20 7.56
N GLY A 168 -25.97 12.11 7.82
CA GLY A 168 -26.12 12.77 9.09
C GLY A 168 -26.53 11.79 10.18
N LEU A 169 -26.14 12.10 11.41
CA LEU A 169 -26.53 11.42 12.66
C LEU A 169 -28.05 11.33 12.90
N ALA A 170 -28.89 11.83 11.99
CA ALA A 170 -30.34 11.68 12.02
C ALA A 170 -30.80 10.26 11.66
N ASP A 171 -30.02 9.48 10.90
CA ASP A 171 -30.44 8.14 10.45
C ASP A 171 -30.24 7.03 11.49
N LEU A 172 -29.48 7.28 12.57
CA LEU A 172 -29.26 6.29 13.63
C LEU A 172 -30.37 6.24 14.69
N PHE A 173 -31.32 7.19 14.67
CA PHE A 173 -32.41 7.24 15.66
C PHE A 173 -33.68 6.49 15.22
N SER A 174 -33.75 6.01 13.95
CA SER A 174 -34.93 5.32 13.41
C SER A 174 -34.87 3.78 13.47
N LEU A 175 -33.86 3.20 14.13
CA LEU A 175 -33.71 1.74 14.29
C LEU A 175 -34.01 1.22 15.70
N LEU A 176 -34.56 2.05 16.59
CA LEU A 176 -35.20 1.56 17.81
C LEU A 176 -36.70 1.42 17.58
N GLN A 177 -37.14 0.20 17.25
CA GLN A 177 -38.49 -0.25 17.60
C GLN A 177 -38.41 -1.34 18.67
N PRO A 178 -39.30 -1.30 19.67
CA PRO A 178 -39.31 -2.22 20.79
C PRO A 178 -40.09 -3.51 20.49
N ASP A 179 -39.69 -4.56 21.20
CA ASP A 179 -40.45 -5.75 21.63
C ASP A 179 -40.85 -6.83 20.60
N GLY A 180 -40.31 -8.03 20.85
CA GLY A 180 -40.72 -9.30 20.25
C GLY A 180 -40.02 -10.49 20.92
N GLU A 181 -40.74 -11.14 21.85
CA GLU A 181 -40.40 -12.30 22.70
C GLU A 181 -39.71 -13.51 22.00
N PRO A 182 -39.08 -14.43 22.78
CA PRO A 182 -38.07 -15.36 22.32
C PRO A 182 -38.65 -16.71 21.85
N VAL A 183 -38.03 -17.30 20.82
CA VAL A 183 -38.22 -18.71 20.47
C VAL A 183 -36.90 -19.44 20.66
N GLY A 184 -36.85 -20.25 21.72
CA GLY A 184 -35.71 -21.09 22.02
C GLY A 184 -35.64 -22.31 21.10
N HIS A 185 -34.41 -22.71 20.73
CA HIS A 185 -34.12 -24.11 20.45
C HIS A 185 -32.74 -24.52 20.95
N ARG A 186 -32.79 -25.55 21.79
CA ARG A 186 -31.76 -26.40 22.38
C ARG A 186 -31.00 -27.15 21.29
N SER A 187 -29.66 -27.20 21.34
CA SER A 187 -28.90 -28.48 21.38
C SER A 187 -27.38 -28.34 21.27
N GLN A 188 -26.73 -28.91 22.30
CA GLN A 188 -25.59 -29.84 22.26
C GLN A 188 -24.21 -29.30 21.89
N ALA A 189 -23.41 -29.09 22.95
CA ALA A 189 -21.96 -29.13 22.92
C ALA A 189 -21.48 -30.58 22.77
N SER A 190 -20.58 -30.83 21.81
CA SER A 190 -19.81 -32.07 21.73
C SER A 190 -18.36 -31.78 22.12
N VAL A 191 -18.02 -32.14 23.36
CA VAL A 191 -16.64 -32.31 23.84
C VAL A 191 -16.02 -33.50 23.10
N ARG A 192 -14.84 -33.33 22.51
CA ARG A 192 -13.96 -34.44 22.11
C ARG A 192 -12.73 -34.45 23.02
N LYS A 193 -12.41 -35.67 23.44
CA LYS A 193 -11.36 -36.07 24.36
C LYS A 193 -9.96 -35.74 23.84
#